data_AF-A0A1I5SGC4-F1
#
_entry.id   AF-A0A1I5SGC4-F1
#
_cell.length_a   1.000
_cell.length_b   1.000
_cell.length_c   1.000
_cell.angle_alpha   90.00
_cell.angle_beta   90.00
_cell.angle_gamma   90.00
#
_symmetry.space_group_name_H-M   'P 1'
#
loop_
_entity.id
_entity.type
_entity.pdbx_description
1 polymer ?
#
loop_
_entity_poly.entity_id
_entity_poly.type
_entity_poly.pdbx_seq_one_letter_code
_entity_poly.pdbx_strand_id
1 'polypeptide(L)'
;MKSATMQIFSGLVKCADCGCSMSFATNKSVSKPFSYFNCTSYRQYGPKHADCTAHYVCYDTLYAYVLSRLRYWSAQADVGEEHLKGQLLHANDREQQRMTRMREAELKRAQKRQKELDRLFSKLYEDWAAERITEYNFNALSEKYQTEQAEVLEKIEQLQAELATEQQATVSIGQWIDLIHQYAYPEELTAEMLNALIEKIVVHERRPCRIWTRWSALPPHWMLI
;
A
#
# COMPACT_ATOMS: atom_id res chain seq x y z
N MET A 1 -38.90 -1.35 -7.42
CA MET A 1 -37.50 -1.51 -6.98
C MET A 1 -37.30 -0.55 -5.82
N LYS A 2 -37.17 -1.06 -4.58
CA LYS A 2 -36.95 -0.18 -3.41
C LYS A 2 -35.55 0.40 -3.55
N SER A 3 -35.45 1.71 -3.78
CA SER A 3 -34.21 2.46 -3.67
C SER A 3 -33.72 2.28 -2.24
N ALA A 4 -32.82 1.32 -2.04
CA ALA A 4 -32.18 1.10 -0.77
C ALA A 4 -31.22 2.28 -0.58
N THR A 5 -31.52 3.17 0.35
CA THR A 5 -30.57 4.17 0.83
C THR A 5 -29.30 3.43 1.26
N MET A 6 -28.32 3.38 0.37
CA MET A 6 -27.10 2.62 0.60
C MET A 6 -26.32 3.40 1.66
N GLN A 7 -26.11 2.78 2.82
CA GLN A 7 -25.38 3.41 3.91
C GLN A 7 -23.94 3.74 3.48
N ILE A 8 -23.38 4.84 4.02
CA ILE A 8 -22.16 5.47 3.52
C ILE A 8 -20.88 4.63 3.62
N PHE A 9 -20.82 3.62 4.50
CA PHE A 9 -19.68 2.73 4.68
C PHE A 9 -19.79 1.43 3.85
N SER A 10 -20.67 1.40 2.85
CA SER A 10 -20.93 0.17 2.08
C SER A 10 -19.67 -0.28 1.35
N GLY A 11 -19.28 -1.54 1.55
CA GLY A 11 -18.08 -2.13 0.94
C GLY A 11 -16.77 -1.85 1.69
N LEU A 12 -16.73 -0.86 2.58
CA LEU A 12 -15.51 -0.42 3.25
C LEU A 12 -15.18 -1.23 4.51
N VAL A 13 -16.18 -1.70 5.26
CA VAL A 13 -15.97 -2.32 6.58
C VAL A 13 -15.62 -3.81 6.47
N LYS A 14 -14.49 -4.20 7.08
CA LYS A 14 -13.91 -5.55 7.08
C LYS A 14 -13.61 -6.02 8.50
N CYS A 15 -13.77 -7.31 8.73
CA CYS A 15 -13.30 -7.97 9.94
C CYS A 15 -11.77 -8.09 9.89
N ALA A 16 -11.09 -7.72 10.97
CA ALA A 16 -9.65 -7.86 11.07
C ALA A 16 -9.19 -9.31 11.19
N ASP A 17 -9.96 -10.11 11.91
CA ASP A 17 -9.56 -11.43 12.36
C ASP A 17 -9.73 -12.47 11.23
N CYS A 18 -10.82 -12.38 10.47
CA CYS A 18 -11.08 -13.31 9.35
C CYS A 18 -11.05 -12.65 7.95
N GLY A 19 -10.75 -11.35 7.85
CA GLY A 19 -10.64 -10.61 6.58
C GLY A 19 -11.95 -10.39 5.81
N CYS A 20 -13.05 -11.01 6.22
CA CYS A 20 -14.33 -10.97 5.53
C CYS A 20 -15.03 -9.62 5.67
N SER A 21 -15.93 -9.29 4.75
CA SER A 21 -16.76 -8.08 4.84
C SER A 21 -17.66 -8.10 6.08
N MET A 22 -18.01 -6.92 6.59
CA MET A 22 -19.03 -6.79 7.63
C MET A 22 -20.36 -6.35 7.03
N SER A 23 -21.46 -6.99 7.44
CA SER A 23 -22.80 -6.64 7.00
C SER A 23 -23.43 -5.60 7.91
N PHE A 24 -24.10 -4.62 7.30
CA PHE A 24 -24.94 -3.65 8.01
C PHE A 24 -26.27 -4.27 8.41
N ALA A 25 -26.69 -4.02 9.65
CA ALA A 25 -28.01 -4.42 10.18
C ALA A 25 -28.53 -3.35 11.15
N THR A 26 -29.82 -3.40 11.45
CA THR A 26 -30.45 -2.54 12.46
C THR A 26 -31.22 -3.40 13.44
N ASN A 27 -30.87 -3.28 14.73
CA ASN A 27 -31.62 -3.90 15.80
C ASN A 27 -32.84 -3.02 16.11
N LYS A 28 -34.05 -3.52 15.85
CA LYS A 28 -35.32 -2.85 16.14
C LYS A 28 -36.09 -3.47 17.31
N SER A 29 -35.56 -4.54 17.93
CA SER A 29 -36.25 -5.25 19.01
C SER A 29 -36.05 -4.61 20.39
N VAL A 30 -35.18 -3.61 20.49
CA VAL A 30 -34.87 -2.87 21.72
C VAL A 30 -35.59 -1.52 21.76
N SER A 31 -35.77 -0.96 22.95
CA SER A 31 -36.47 0.33 23.17
C SER A 31 -35.85 1.50 22.42
N LYS A 32 -34.54 1.45 22.16
CA LYS A 32 -33.80 2.40 21.32
C LYS A 32 -33.14 1.63 20.18
N PRO A 33 -33.76 1.60 18.99
CA PRO A 33 -33.17 0.94 17.83
C PRO A 33 -31.78 1.51 17.50
N PHE A 34 -30.86 0.65 17.11
CA PHE A 34 -29.51 1.05 16.70
C PHE A 34 -29.02 0.24 15.50
N SER A 35 -28.19 0.86 14.68
CA SER A 35 -27.57 0.22 13.53
C SER A 35 -26.14 -0.21 13.84
N TYR A 36 -25.69 -1.30 13.23
CA TYR A 36 -24.38 -1.88 13.50
C TYR A 36 -23.85 -2.67 12.30
N PHE A 37 -22.55 -2.95 12.32
CA PHE A 37 -21.88 -3.86 11.40
C PHE A 37 -21.43 -5.10 12.15
N ASN A 38 -21.69 -6.28 11.61
CA ASN A 38 -21.18 -7.55 12.13
C ASN A 38 -20.51 -8.38 11.03
N CYS A 39 -19.54 -9.22 11.39
CA CYS A 39 -18.82 -10.06 10.45
C CYS A 39 -19.78 -10.98 9.67
N THR A 40 -19.73 -10.94 8.32
CA THR A 40 -20.62 -11.77 7.49
C THR A 40 -20.32 -13.26 7.64
N SER A 41 -19.04 -13.63 7.70
CA SER A 41 -18.61 -15.03 7.83
C SER A 41 -19.13 -15.63 9.13
N TYR A 42 -18.91 -14.94 10.25
CA TYR A 42 -19.44 -15.38 11.54
C TYR A 42 -20.97 -15.44 11.56
N ARG A 43 -21.66 -14.45 10.98
CA ARG A 43 -23.14 -14.41 10.92
C ARG A 43 -23.72 -15.59 10.13
N GLN A 44 -23.07 -15.97 9.04
CA GLN A 44 -23.57 -16.99 8.12
C GLN A 44 -23.21 -18.41 8.55
N TYR A 45 -21.98 -18.62 9.02
CA TYR A 45 -21.44 -19.97 9.26
C TYR A 45 -21.19 -20.27 10.74
N GLY A 46 -21.29 -19.26 11.61
CA GLY A 46 -21.09 -19.40 13.04
C GLY A 46 -19.64 -19.71 13.45
N PRO A 47 -19.41 -20.08 14.72
CA PRO A 47 -18.06 -20.24 15.28
C PRO A 47 -17.29 -21.45 14.72
N LYS A 48 -17.94 -22.36 13.99
CA LYS A 48 -17.29 -23.57 13.45
C LYS A 48 -16.45 -23.33 12.19
N HIS A 49 -16.62 -22.18 11.53
CA HIS A 49 -16.02 -21.89 10.22
C HIS A 49 -15.46 -20.46 10.11
N ALA A 50 -15.40 -19.73 11.23
CA ALA A 50 -14.92 -18.38 11.26
C ALA A 50 -13.68 -18.30 12.17
N ASP A 51 -12.58 -17.77 11.64
CA ASP A 51 -11.38 -17.42 12.42
C ASP A 51 -11.59 -16.14 13.27
N CYS A 52 -12.83 -15.89 13.71
CA CYS A 52 -13.24 -14.72 14.49
C CYS A 52 -14.44 -15.07 15.38
N THR A 53 -14.78 -14.22 16.36
CA THR A 53 -15.98 -14.45 17.21
C THR A 53 -17.17 -13.54 16.87
N ALA A 54 -18.24 -13.66 17.64
CA ALA A 54 -19.40 -12.78 17.57
C ALA A 54 -19.03 -11.34 17.97
N HIS A 55 -18.66 -10.51 17.01
CA HIS A 55 -18.38 -9.10 17.22
C HIS A 55 -19.17 -8.20 16.27
N TYR A 56 -19.42 -6.98 16.76
CA TYR A 56 -20.04 -5.93 15.98
C TYR A 56 -19.48 -4.56 16.39
N VAL A 57 -19.59 -3.60 15.48
CA VAL A 57 -19.35 -2.18 15.77
C VAL A 57 -20.64 -1.40 15.53
N CYS A 58 -21.02 -0.54 16.47
CA CYS A 58 -22.17 0.35 16.29
C CYS A 58 -21.89 1.37 15.18
N TYR A 59 -22.91 1.68 14.38
CA TYR A 59 -22.82 2.67 13.31
C TYR A 59 -22.39 4.03 13.85
N ASP A 60 -23.02 4.52 14.92
CA ASP A 60 -22.71 5.84 15.49
C ASP A 60 -21.28 5.93 16.03
N THR A 61 -20.79 4.85 16.65
CA THR A 61 -19.39 4.76 17.12
C THR A 61 -18.41 4.80 15.95
N LEU A 62 -18.69 4.03 14.89
CA LEU A 62 -17.87 4.03 13.68
C LEU A 62 -17.89 5.39 12.99
N TYR A 63 -19.06 6.01 12.88
CA TYR A 63 -19.26 7.33 12.28
C TYR A 63 -18.45 8.38 13.03
N ALA A 64 -18.63 8.48 14.35
CA ALA A 64 -17.91 9.44 15.19
C ALA A 64 -16.39 9.24 15.10
N TYR A 65 -15.93 7.98 15.10
CA TYR A 65 -14.51 7.66 14.95
C TYR A 65 -13.96 8.17 13.59
N VAL A 66 -14.59 7.79 12.49
CA VAL A 66 -14.10 8.16 11.14
C VAL A 66 -14.13 9.68 10.94
N LEU A 67 -15.20 10.34 11.39
CA LEU A 67 -15.32 11.80 11.34
C LEU A 67 -14.22 12.49 12.13
N SER A 68 -13.95 12.02 13.36
CA SER A 68 -12.87 12.56 14.18
C SER A 68 -11.51 12.38 13.51
N ARG A 69 -11.29 11.26 12.81
CA ARG A 69 -10.01 10.97 12.16
C ARG A 69 -9.79 11.81 10.90
N LEU A 70 -10.84 12.05 10.11
CA LEU A 70 -10.76 12.97 8.98
C LEU A 70 -10.41 14.39 9.43
N ARG A 71 -11.06 14.88 10.50
CA ARG A 71 -10.76 16.20 11.07
C ARG A 71 -9.34 16.27 11.62
N TYR A 72 -8.86 15.20 12.25
CA TYR A 72 -7.46 15.12 12.70
C TYR A 72 -6.50 15.26 11.51
N TRP A 73 -6.70 14.50 10.43
CA TRP A 73 -5.82 14.57 9.26
C TRP A 73 -5.93 15.90 8.52
N SER A 74 -7.12 16.51 8.47
CA SER A 74 -7.30 17.88 7.96
C SER A 74 -6.42 18.87 8.74
N ALA A 75 -6.46 18.80 10.07
CA ALA A 75 -5.63 19.64 10.92
C ALA A 75 -4.13 19.38 10.76
N GLN A 76 -3.71 18.12 10.54
CA GLN A 76 -2.31 17.82 10.27
C GLN A 76 -1.86 18.35 8.90
N ALA A 77 -2.73 18.35 7.90
CA ALA A 77 -2.43 18.87 6.57
C ALA A 77 -2.25 20.40 6.57
N ASP A 78 -2.93 21.12 7.47
CA ASP A 78 -2.79 22.57 7.66
C ASP A 78 -1.49 22.99 8.36
N VAL A 79 -0.94 22.14 9.24
CA VAL A 79 0.31 22.42 9.99
C VAL A 79 1.52 22.49 9.05
N GLY A 80 1.44 21.88 7.87
CA GLY A 80 2.41 22.03 6.79
C GLY A 80 2.52 20.77 5.95
N GLU A 81 2.24 20.89 4.66
CA GLU A 81 2.24 19.77 3.70
C GLU A 81 3.58 19.03 3.68
N GLU A 82 4.70 19.74 3.62
CA GLU A 82 6.04 19.13 3.62
C GLU A 82 6.36 18.44 4.95
N HIS A 83 5.83 18.95 6.07
CA HIS A 83 5.97 18.31 7.37
C HIS A 83 5.14 17.03 7.45
N LEU A 84 3.90 17.07 6.96
CA LEU A 84 3.01 15.90 6.90
C LEU A 84 3.53 14.85 5.92
N LYS A 85 3.91 15.23 4.70
CA LYS A 85 4.63 14.37 3.74
C LYS A 85 5.85 13.75 4.39
N GLY A 86 6.65 14.57 5.06
CA GLY A 86 7.77 14.14 5.87
C GLY A 86 7.35 13.08 6.88
N GLN A 87 6.39 13.33 7.77
CA GLN A 87 5.93 12.35 8.75
C GLN A 87 5.37 11.06 8.13
N LEU A 88 4.58 11.16 7.06
CA LEU A 88 3.98 10.02 6.35
C LEU A 88 5.02 9.19 5.57
N LEU A 89 6.11 9.82 5.15
CA LEU A 89 7.26 9.17 4.52
C LEU A 89 8.28 8.66 5.55
N HIS A 90 8.52 9.38 6.65
CA HIS A 90 9.50 9.11 7.72
C HIS A 90 8.97 8.18 8.82
N ALA A 91 7.68 7.93 8.85
CA ALA A 91 7.08 6.62 9.04
C ALA A 91 7.99 5.43 8.75
N ASN A 92 8.66 5.48 7.61
CA ASN A 92 9.73 4.58 7.24
C ASN A 92 11.04 5.10 7.84
N ASP A 93 11.59 4.26 8.72
CA ASP A 93 12.83 4.40 9.48
C ASP A 93 14.01 4.97 8.65
N ARG A 94 15.02 5.54 9.31
CA ARG A 94 16.32 5.90 8.68
C ARG A 94 16.90 4.74 7.87
N GLU A 95 16.59 3.52 8.29
CA GLU A 95 16.95 2.30 7.59
C GLU A 95 16.32 2.20 6.19
N GLN A 96 15.07 2.63 5.98
CA GLN A 96 14.47 2.61 4.65
C GLN A 96 15.20 3.57 3.70
N GLN A 97 15.47 4.81 4.15
CA GLN A 97 16.21 5.76 3.32
C GLN A 97 17.61 5.27 2.98
N ARG A 98 18.25 4.58 3.94
CA ARG A 98 19.52 3.90 3.71
C ARG A 98 19.37 2.79 2.68
N MET A 99 18.33 1.96 2.76
CA MET A 99 18.05 0.89 1.81
C MET A 99 17.77 1.42 0.40
N THR A 100 16.97 2.47 0.24
CA THR A 100 16.75 3.14 -1.05
C THR A 100 18.06 3.65 -1.64
N ARG A 101 18.88 4.36 -0.85
CA ARG A 101 20.21 4.82 -1.31
C ARG A 101 21.15 3.67 -1.67
N MET A 102 21.10 2.57 -0.92
CA MET A 102 21.87 1.37 -1.24
C MET A 102 21.43 0.74 -2.56
N ARG A 103 20.12 0.62 -2.79
CA ARG A 103 19.53 0.14 -4.06
C ARG A 103 19.90 1.03 -5.24
N GLU A 104 19.82 2.35 -5.10
CA GLU A 104 20.26 3.29 -6.14
C GLU A 104 21.75 3.16 -6.45
N ALA A 105 22.59 3.02 -5.43
CA ALA A 105 24.02 2.82 -5.59
C ALA A 105 24.33 1.47 -6.28
N GLU A 106 23.60 0.41 -5.95
CA GLU A 106 23.72 -0.90 -6.56
C GLU A 106 23.27 -0.91 -8.01
N LEU A 107 22.14 -0.24 -8.33
CA LEU A 107 21.65 -0.05 -9.69
C LEU A 107 22.71 0.65 -10.55
N LYS A 108 23.31 1.73 -10.03
CA LYS A 108 24.39 2.44 -10.73
C LYS A 108 25.61 1.56 -10.98
N ARG A 109 25.96 0.67 -10.04
CA ARG A 109 27.06 -0.29 -10.21
C ARG A 109 26.72 -1.33 -11.29
N ALA A 110 25.52 -1.90 -11.26
CA ALA A 110 25.07 -2.87 -12.25
C ALA A 110 25.03 -2.27 -13.67
N GLN A 111 24.50 -1.06 -13.83
CA GLN A 111 24.50 -0.34 -15.11
C GLN A 111 25.92 -0.03 -15.61
N LYS A 112 26.85 0.29 -14.70
CA LYS A 112 28.25 0.48 -15.08
C LYS A 112 28.85 -0.84 -15.58
N ARG A 113 28.59 -1.95 -14.89
CA ARG A 113 29.08 -3.28 -15.28
C ARG A 113 28.53 -3.71 -16.63
N GLN A 114 27.24 -3.48 -16.90
CA GLN A 114 26.64 -3.71 -18.21
C GLN A 114 27.42 -3.00 -19.32
N LYS A 115 27.67 -1.69 -19.17
CA LYS A 115 28.45 -0.91 -20.16
C LYS A 115 29.88 -1.41 -20.32
N GLU A 116 30.50 -1.89 -19.24
CA GLU A 116 31.83 -2.51 -19.29
C GLU A 116 31.80 -3.82 -20.09
N LEU A 117 30.78 -4.67 -19.88
CA LEU A 117 30.57 -5.91 -20.64
C LEU A 117 30.35 -5.62 -22.13
N ASP A 118 29.53 -4.63 -22.48
CA ASP A 118 29.29 -4.24 -23.87
C ASP A 118 30.58 -3.83 -24.59
N ARG A 119 31.44 -3.09 -23.88
CA ARG A 119 32.76 -2.69 -24.38
C ARG A 119 33.70 -3.89 -24.54
N LEU A 120 33.69 -4.82 -23.59
CA LEU A 120 34.50 -6.04 -23.65
C LEU A 120 34.06 -6.93 -24.82
N PHE A 121 32.76 -7.08 -25.02
CA PHE A 121 32.19 -7.86 -26.12
C PHE A 121 32.55 -7.24 -27.49
N SER A 122 32.46 -5.92 -27.62
CA SER A 122 32.86 -5.21 -28.84
C SER A 122 34.32 -5.46 -29.20
N LYS A 123 35.23 -5.35 -28.21
CA LYS A 123 36.66 -5.65 -28.41
C LYS A 123 36.92 -7.12 -28.74
N LEU A 124 36.22 -8.04 -28.08
CA LEU A 124 36.33 -9.47 -28.36
C LEU A 124 36.00 -9.77 -29.82
N TYR A 125 34.95 -9.12 -30.35
CA TYR A 125 34.57 -9.25 -31.75
C TYR A 125 35.63 -8.68 -32.70
N GLU A 126 36.19 -7.50 -32.39
CA GLU A 126 37.28 -6.90 -33.16
C GLU A 126 38.53 -7.79 -33.21
N ASP A 127 38.94 -8.37 -32.07
CA ASP A 127 40.10 -9.26 -32.00
C ASP A 127 39.87 -10.60 -32.70
N TRP A 128 38.64 -11.11 -32.71
CA TRP A 128 38.26 -12.29 -33.49
C TRP A 128 38.28 -12.01 -34.99
N ALA A 129 37.70 -10.89 -35.44
CA ALA A 129 37.71 -10.47 -36.84
C ALA A 129 39.14 -10.19 -37.36
N ALA A 130 40.06 -9.79 -36.48
CA ALA A 130 41.48 -9.62 -36.78
C ALA A 130 42.30 -10.93 -36.67
N GLU A 131 41.64 -12.08 -36.49
CA GLU A 131 42.24 -13.42 -36.36
C GLU A 131 43.26 -13.54 -35.21
N ARG A 132 43.19 -12.67 -34.19
CA ARG A 132 44.10 -12.68 -33.03
C ARG A 132 43.72 -13.73 -31.99
N ILE A 133 42.48 -14.21 -32.04
CA ILE A 133 41.95 -15.24 -31.14
C ILE A 133 41.26 -16.34 -31.94
N THR A 134 41.35 -17.57 -31.44
CA THR A 134 40.72 -18.72 -32.07
C THR A 134 39.20 -18.69 -31.89
N GLU A 135 38.47 -19.33 -32.80
CA GLU A 135 37.02 -19.50 -32.70
C GLU A 135 36.59 -20.14 -31.37
N TYR A 136 37.33 -21.14 -30.91
CA TYR A 136 37.10 -21.78 -29.61
C TYR A 136 37.12 -20.77 -28.45
N ASN A 137 38.14 -19.90 -28.40
CA ASN A 137 38.26 -18.89 -27.35
C ASN A 137 37.19 -17.80 -27.47
N PHE A 138 36.84 -17.41 -28.70
CA PHE A 138 35.75 -16.47 -28.95
C PHE A 138 34.42 -17.01 -28.41
N ASN A 139 34.06 -18.26 -28.73
CA ASN A 139 32.82 -18.88 -28.26
C ASN A 139 32.79 -18.96 -26.74
N ALA A 140 33.87 -19.44 -26.11
CA ALA A 140 33.96 -19.57 -24.66
C ALA A 140 33.89 -18.23 -23.91
N LEU A 141 34.48 -17.16 -24.44
CA LEU A 141 34.41 -15.82 -23.84
C LEU A 141 33.06 -15.13 -24.11
N SER A 142 32.50 -15.33 -25.31
CA SER A 142 31.20 -14.79 -25.69
C SER A 142 30.10 -15.36 -24.81
N GLU A 143 30.08 -16.68 -24.59
CA GLU A 143 29.12 -17.33 -23.70
C GLU A 143 29.20 -16.78 -22.27
N LYS A 144 30.41 -16.59 -21.73
CA LYS A 144 30.62 -16.00 -20.41
C LYS A 144 30.06 -14.58 -20.32
N TYR A 145 30.40 -13.71 -21.28
CA TYR A 145 29.92 -12.33 -21.26
C TYR A 145 28.41 -12.23 -21.46
N GLN A 146 27.82 -13.06 -22.31
CA GLN A 146 26.38 -13.10 -22.53
C GLN A 146 25.64 -13.59 -21.29
N THR A 147 26.16 -14.63 -20.61
CA THR A 147 25.60 -15.10 -19.34
C THR A 147 25.64 -14.00 -18.29
N GLU A 148 26.78 -13.33 -18.12
CA GLU A 148 26.89 -12.24 -17.16
C GLU A 148 26.02 -11.02 -17.53
N GLN A 149 25.89 -10.70 -18.83
CA GLN A 149 24.96 -9.65 -19.29
C GLN A 149 23.52 -9.97 -18.91
N ALA A 150 23.07 -11.22 -19.08
CA ALA A 150 21.72 -11.63 -18.71
C ALA A 150 21.47 -11.47 -17.20
N GLU A 151 22.41 -11.93 -16.36
CA GLU A 151 22.33 -11.78 -14.89
C GLU A 151 22.31 -10.31 -14.45
N VAL A 152 23.15 -9.46 -15.08
CA VAL A 152 23.21 -8.03 -14.78
C VAL A 152 21.93 -7.31 -15.22
N LEU A 153 21.36 -7.69 -16.36
CA LEU A 153 20.09 -7.13 -16.86
C LEU A 153 18.91 -7.48 -15.95
N GLU A 154 18.79 -8.75 -15.56
CA GLU A 154 17.76 -9.20 -14.61
C GLU A 154 17.86 -8.43 -13.29
N LYS A 155 19.08 -8.25 -12.78
CA LYS A 155 19.32 -7.46 -11.56
C LYS A 155 18.95 -5.99 -11.72
N ILE A 156 19.22 -5.38 -12.87
CA ILE A 156 18.82 -4.00 -13.17
C ILE A 156 17.30 -3.88 -13.16
N GLU A 157 16.61 -4.80 -13.83
CA GLU A 157 15.14 -4.82 -13.90
C GLU A 157 14.52 -4.94 -12.51
N GLN A 158 15.01 -5.88 -11.70
CA GLN A 158 14.54 -6.07 -10.33
C GLN A 158 14.74 -4.79 -9.48
N LEU A 159 15.93 -4.20 -9.49
CA LEU A 159 16.22 -2.99 -8.72
C LEU A 159 15.37 -1.79 -9.18
N GLN A 160 15.11 -1.68 -10.49
CA GLN A 160 14.23 -0.64 -11.03
C GLN A 160 12.78 -0.84 -10.61
N ALA A 161 12.27 -2.07 -10.62
CA ALA A 161 10.93 -2.39 -10.16
C ALA A 161 10.75 -2.06 -8.68
N GLU A 162 11.72 -2.44 -7.83
CA GLU A 162 11.72 -2.12 -6.40
C GLU A 162 11.69 -0.60 -6.15
N LEU A 163 12.55 0.16 -6.83
CA LEU A 163 12.57 1.64 -6.71
C LEU A 163 11.28 2.29 -7.26
N ALA A 164 10.70 1.75 -8.32
CA ALA A 164 9.43 2.26 -8.88
C ALA A 164 8.26 2.07 -7.92
N THR A 165 8.19 0.94 -7.20
CA THR A 165 7.16 0.73 -6.17
C THR A 165 7.28 1.72 -5.01
N GLU A 166 8.51 2.07 -4.61
CA GLU A 166 8.74 3.11 -3.59
C GLU A 166 8.32 4.50 -4.08
N GLN A 167 8.64 4.85 -5.34
CA GLN A 167 8.21 6.13 -5.94
C GLN A 167 6.68 6.23 -6.05
N GLN A 168 5.99 5.16 -6.44
CA GLN A 168 4.53 5.13 -6.48
C GLN A 168 3.91 5.39 -5.10
N ALA A 169 4.52 4.89 -4.02
CA ALA A 169 4.07 5.19 -2.66
C ALA A 169 4.19 6.69 -2.34
N THR A 170 5.28 7.35 -2.76
CA THR A 170 5.46 8.80 -2.54
C THR A 170 4.45 9.65 -3.31
N VAL A 171 4.17 9.30 -4.57
CA VAL A 171 3.17 9.99 -5.40
C VAL A 171 1.76 9.80 -4.83
N SER A 172 1.43 8.60 -4.37
CA SER A 172 0.16 8.28 -3.72
C SER A 172 -0.07 9.13 -2.46
N ILE A 173 0.96 9.35 -1.63
CA ILE A 173 0.88 10.20 -0.44
C ILE A 173 0.55 11.65 -0.82
N GLY A 174 1.20 12.21 -1.85
CA GLY A 174 0.91 13.56 -2.31
C GLY A 174 -0.54 13.73 -2.75
N GLN A 175 -1.02 12.85 -3.62
CA GLN A 175 -2.41 12.84 -4.08
C GLN A 175 -3.41 12.70 -2.94
N TRP A 176 -3.08 11.94 -1.90
CA TRP A 176 -3.93 11.79 -0.74
C TRP A 176 -4.00 13.04 0.14
N ILE A 177 -2.89 13.79 0.26
CA ILE A 177 -2.91 15.07 0.97
C ILE A 177 -3.80 16.07 0.22
N ASP A 178 -3.71 16.13 -1.11
CA ASP A 178 -4.59 16.97 -1.93
C ASP A 178 -6.07 16.64 -1.71
N LEU A 179 -6.40 15.34 -1.61
CA LEU A 179 -7.76 14.89 -1.31
C LEU A 179 -8.19 15.26 0.11
N ILE A 180 -7.29 15.21 1.10
CA ILE A 180 -7.59 15.65 2.47
C ILE A 180 -7.88 17.15 2.51
N HIS A 181 -7.15 17.97 1.74
CA HIS A 181 -7.44 19.39 1.60
C HIS A 181 -8.78 19.64 0.90
N GLN A 182 -9.11 18.87 -0.14
CA GLN A 182 -10.40 18.97 -0.84
C GLN A 182 -11.60 18.73 0.09
N TYR A 183 -11.47 17.80 1.04
CA TYR A 183 -12.52 17.43 1.99
C TYR A 183 -12.21 17.89 3.42
N ALA A 184 -11.49 19.00 3.58
CA ALA A 184 -11.02 19.45 4.89
C ALA A 184 -12.18 19.77 5.84
N TYR A 185 -12.02 19.36 7.11
CA TYR A 185 -12.96 19.65 8.21
C TYR A 185 -14.44 19.33 7.92
N PRO A 186 -14.78 18.10 7.54
CA PRO A 186 -16.16 17.78 7.23
C PRO A 186 -17.05 17.90 8.47
N GLU A 187 -18.23 18.52 8.32
CA GLU A 187 -19.28 18.50 9.34
C GLU A 187 -19.95 17.12 9.39
N GLU A 188 -20.16 16.51 8.22
CA GLU A 188 -20.78 15.20 8.02
C GLU A 188 -19.99 14.33 7.03
N LEU A 189 -20.08 13.01 7.19
CA LEU A 189 -19.47 12.03 6.29
C LEU A 189 -20.38 11.74 5.09
N THR A 190 -19.80 11.79 3.88
CA THR A 190 -20.48 11.37 2.64
C THR A 190 -19.84 10.12 2.06
N ALA A 191 -20.60 9.32 1.31
CA ALA A 191 -20.08 8.10 0.68
C ALA A 191 -18.96 8.41 -0.33
N GLU A 192 -19.08 9.51 -1.08
CA GLU A 192 -18.07 9.96 -2.04
C GLU A 192 -16.73 10.24 -1.37
N MET A 193 -16.75 11.04 -0.30
CA MET A 193 -15.57 11.38 0.51
C MET A 193 -14.89 10.12 1.07
N LEU A 194 -15.68 9.19 1.62
CA LEU A 194 -15.15 7.97 2.19
C LEU A 194 -14.49 7.08 1.12
N ASN A 195 -15.10 6.93 -0.05
CA ASN A 195 -14.54 6.13 -1.14
C ASN A 195 -13.29 6.77 -1.76
N ALA A 196 -13.18 8.12 -1.73
CA ALA A 196 -11.98 8.81 -2.18
C ALA A 196 -10.81 8.62 -1.19
N LEU A 197 -11.07 8.73 0.11
CA LEU A 197 -10.01 8.82 1.13
C LEU A 197 -9.64 7.48 1.77
N ILE A 198 -10.59 6.53 1.87
CA ILE A 198 -10.46 5.30 2.66
C ILE A 198 -10.52 4.08 1.75
N GLU A 199 -9.49 3.24 1.78
CA GLU A 199 -9.46 1.96 1.08
C GLU A 199 -10.34 0.92 1.79
N LYS A 200 -10.17 0.80 3.12
CA LYS A 200 -10.96 -0.11 3.96
C LYS A 200 -10.94 0.31 5.42
N ILE A 201 -11.98 -0.06 6.15
CA ILE A 201 -12.07 0.10 7.60
C ILE A 201 -12.08 -1.29 8.22
N VAL A 202 -11.08 -1.58 9.05
CA VAL A 202 -10.86 -2.86 9.68
C VAL A 202 -11.29 -2.78 11.15
N VAL A 203 -12.13 -3.73 11.57
CA VAL A 203 -12.70 -3.77 12.92
C VAL A 203 -12.17 -5.01 13.64
N HIS A 204 -11.56 -4.81 14.80
CA HIS A 204 -11.08 -5.90 15.64
C HIS A 204 -12.06 -6.19 16.78
N GLU A 205 -12.07 -7.44 17.21
CA GLU A 205 -12.88 -7.94 18.30
C GLU A 205 -12.50 -7.41 19.69
N ARG A 206 -11.21 -7.14 19.97
CA ARG A 206 -10.71 -6.83 21.32
C ARG A 206 -11.48 -5.68 21.96
N ARG A 207 -12.04 -5.87 23.17
CA ARG A 207 -12.76 -4.82 23.91
C ARG A 207 -11.79 -3.91 24.69
N PRO A 208 -11.96 -2.57 24.63
CA PRO A 208 -12.93 -1.84 23.81
C PRO A 208 -12.63 -1.99 22.31
N CYS A 209 -13.69 -2.22 21.51
CA CYS A 209 -13.63 -2.53 20.08
C CYS A 209 -12.71 -1.53 19.36
N ARG A 210 -11.61 -2.03 18.79
CA ARG A 210 -10.64 -1.18 18.10
C ARG A 210 -11.02 -1.07 16.62
N ILE A 211 -11.19 0.15 16.16
CA ILE A 211 -11.48 0.49 14.77
C ILE A 211 -10.18 0.99 14.14
N TRP A 212 -9.88 0.50 12.94
CA TRP A 212 -8.65 0.80 12.22
C TRP A 212 -9.00 1.20 10.81
N THR A 213 -8.67 2.42 10.41
CA THR A 213 -8.92 2.90 9.04
C THR A 213 -7.66 2.77 8.20
N ARG A 214 -7.73 2.02 7.10
CA ARG A 214 -6.71 2.03 6.06
C ARG A 214 -7.07 3.09 5.03
N TRP A 215 -6.26 4.14 5.01
CA TRP A 215 -6.34 5.23 4.04
C TRP A 215 -5.68 4.82 2.73
N SER A 216 -6.23 5.28 1.61
CA SER A 216 -5.86 4.82 0.26
C SER A 216 -4.37 4.99 -0.10
N ALA A 217 -3.65 5.82 0.63
CA ALA A 217 -2.24 6.13 0.37
C ALA A 217 -1.30 5.99 1.58
N LEU A 218 -1.79 5.57 2.75
CA LEU A 218 -0.95 5.48 3.94
C LEU A 218 -0.30 4.09 4.09
N PRO A 219 0.99 4.02 4.50
CA PRO A 219 1.68 2.75 4.73
C PRO A 219 0.97 1.86 5.77
N PRO A 220 1.09 0.52 5.67
CA PRO A 220 0.37 -0.41 6.54
C PRO A 220 0.65 -0.26 8.05
N HIS A 221 1.78 0.33 8.45
CA HIS A 221 2.17 0.42 9.86
C HIS A 221 1.62 1.66 10.58
N TRP A 222 1.04 2.64 9.87
CA TRP A 222 0.39 3.84 10.45
C TRP A 222 -1.08 3.63 10.81
N MET A 223 -1.48 2.36 10.88
CA MET A 223 -2.78 1.95 11.41
C MET A 223 -2.90 2.28 12.91
N LEU A 224 -1.79 2.47 13.63
CA LEU A 224 -1.77 2.71 15.08
C LEU A 224 -1.90 4.20 15.43
N ILE A 225 -3.09 4.58 15.91
CA ILE A 225 -3.43 5.34 17.15
C ILE A 225 -4.92 5.64 17.10
#